data_AF-A0A936IMG0-F1
#
_entry.id   AF-A0A936IMG0-F1
#
_cell.length_a   1.000
_cell.length_b   1.000
_cell.length_c   1.000
_cell.angle_alpha   90.00
_cell.angle_beta   90.00
_cell.angle_gamma   90.00
#
_symmetry.space_group_name_H-M   'P 1'
#
loop_
_entity.id
_entity.type
_entity.pdbx_description
1 polymer ?
#
loop_
_entity_poly.entity_id
_entity_poly.type
_entity_poly.pdbx_seq_one_letter_code
_entity_poly.pdbx_strand_id
1 'polypeptide(L)' 'MKGGEFERRVQKLARSRKIACQFVACKGKGSHGRLYFGDEFTTLKDRKKEIGRDLLAKMCADLKIDPRDL' A
#
# COMPACT_ATOMS: atom_id res chain seq x y z
N MET A 1 4.01 4.28 10.61
CA MET A 1 3.28 4.79 9.42
C MET A 1 1.89 4.20 9.44
N LYS A 2 0.83 5.00 9.27
CA LYS A 2 -0.55 4.46 9.24
C LYS A 2 -0.87 3.87 7.86
N GLY A 3 -1.79 2.92 7.78
CA GLY A 3 -2.21 2.34 6.50
C GLY A 3 -2.69 3.39 5.49
N GLY A 4 -3.41 4.41 5.96
CA GLY A 4 -3.84 5.52 5.09
C GLY A 4 -2.70 6.43 4.62
N GLU A 5 -1.58 6.47 5.33
CA GLU A 5 -0.41 7.24 4.92
C GLU A 5 0.37 6.46 3.85
N PHE A 6 0.53 5.14 4.04
CA PHE A 6 1.15 4.23 3.07
C PHE A 6 0.43 4.29 1.71
N GLU A 7 -0.89 4.12 1.69
CA GLU A 7 -1.70 4.21 0.46
C GLU A 7 -1.44 5.54 -0.29
N ARG A 8 -1.41 6.65 0.44
CA ARG A 8 -1.21 7.98 -0.13
C ARG A 8 0.19 8.15 -0.73
N ARG A 9 1.21 7.58 -0.09
CA ARG A 9 2.59 7.59 -0.60
C ARG A 9 2.74 6.69 -1.82
N VAL A 10 2.20 5.47 -1.78
CA VAL A 10 2.20 4.55 -2.93
C VAL A 10 1.46 5.14 -4.12
N GLN A 11 0.32 5.80 -3.92
CA GLN A 11 -0.40 6.45 -5.01
C GLN A 11 0.41 7.59 -5.64
N LYS A 12 1.14 8.38 -4.83
CA LYS A 12 2.03 9.44 -5.32
C LYS A 12 3.20 8.84 -6.12
N LEU A 13 3.79 7.77 -5.61
CA LEU A 13 4.86 7.05 -6.29
C LEU A 13 4.39 6.46 -7.62
N ALA A 14 3.21 5.83 -7.63
CA ALA A 14 2.59 5.29 -8.82
C ALA A 14 2.38 6.36 -9.89
N ARG A 15 1.89 7.54 -9.49
CA ARG A 15 1.77 8.69 -10.40
C ARG A 15 3.12 9.13 -10.96
N SER A 16 4.15 9.19 -10.13
CA SER A 16 5.51 9.57 -10.57
C SER A 16 6.09 8.57 -11.56
N ARG A 17 5.92 7.27 -11.29
CA ARG A 17 6.39 6.16 -12.14
C ARG A 17 5.45 5.81 -13.30
N LYS A 18 4.30 6.50 -13.42
CA LYS A 18 3.19 6.19 -14.36
C LYS A 18 2.71 4.74 -14.28
N ILE A 19 2.68 4.18 -13.08
CA ILE A 19 2.20 2.82 -12.79
C ILE A 19 0.73 2.90 -12.36
N ALA A 20 -0.07 1.91 -12.77
CA ALA A 20 -1.46 1.81 -12.35
C ALA A 20 -1.53 1.51 -10.84
N CYS A 21 -2.16 2.37 -10.05
CA CYS A 21 -2.37 2.12 -8.62
C CYS A 21 -3.86 2.08 -8.31
N GLN A 22 -4.34 0.96 -7.80
CA GLN A 22 -5.74 0.76 -7.47
C GLN A 22 -5.87 0.18 -6.08
N PHE A 23 -6.56 0.91 -5.20
CA PHE A 23 -6.92 0.39 -3.89
C PHE A 23 -8.32 -0.20 -3.95
N VAL A 24 -8.41 -1.50 -3.70
CA VAL A 24 -9.67 -2.24 -3.59
C VAL A 24 -9.94 -2.49 -2.11
N ALA A 25 -10.78 -1.65 -1.51
CA ALA A 25 -11.28 -1.89 -0.17
C ALA A 25 -12.18 -3.14 -0.19
N CYS A 26 -11.87 -4.14 0.62
CA CYS A 26 -12.74 -5.31 0.74
C CYS A 26 -13.94 -4.92 1.60
N LYS A 27 -15.15 -5.15 1.09
CA LYS A 27 -16.42 -4.74 1.71
C LYS A 27 -16.76 -5.68 2.88
N GLY A 28 -15.97 -5.63 3.94
CA GLY A 28 -16.16 -6.36 5.20
C GLY A 28 -15.94 -5.46 6.41
N LYS A 29 -16.31 -5.91 7.62
CA LYS A 29 -16.34 -5.12 8.87
C LYS A 29 -14.98 -4.60 9.38
N GLY A 30 -13.92 -4.68 8.58
CA GLY A 30 -12.61 -4.10 8.84
C GLY A 30 -12.16 -3.33 7.60
N SER A 31 -11.45 -2.20 7.77
CA SER A 31 -10.95 -1.37 6.66
C SER A 31 -9.74 -2.02 5.99
N HIS A 32 -9.85 -3.31 5.68
CA HIS A 32 -8.83 -4.11 5.01
C HIS A 32 -9.03 -3.95 3.51
N GLY A 33 -7.96 -3.68 2.79
CA GLY A 33 -8.01 -3.51 1.35
C GLY A 33 -6.79 -4.10 0.69
N ARG A 34 -6.92 -4.42 -0.60
CA ARG A 34 -5.79 -4.79 -1.43
C ARG A 34 -5.36 -3.57 -2.22
N LEU A 35 -4.07 -3.27 -2.17
CA LEU A 35 -3.46 -2.21 -2.94
C LEU A 35 -2.73 -2.84 -4.12
N TYR A 36 -3.23 -2.59 -5.31
CA TYR A 36 -2.61 -3.01 -6.57
C TYR A 36 -1.70 -1.90 -7.07
N PHE A 37 -0.50 -2.27 -7.51
CA PHE A 37 0.53 -1.42 -8.07
C PHE A 37 1.09 -2.11 -9.33
N GLY A 38 0.53 -1.75 -10.48
CA GLY A 38 0.80 -2.38 -11.76
C GLY A 38 0.34 -3.83 -11.74
N ASP A 39 1.28 -4.75 -11.96
CA ASP A 39 1.09 -6.19 -11.88
C ASP A 39 1.20 -6.75 -10.45
N GLU A 40 1.75 -5.96 -9.52
CA GLU A 40 1.94 -6.38 -8.13
C GLU A 40 0.80 -5.91 -7.25
N PHE A 41 0.58 -6.61 -6.15
CA PHE A 41 -0.47 -6.27 -5.21
C PHE A 41 -0.04 -6.62 -3.81
N THR A 42 -0.42 -5.79 -2.84
CA THR A 42 -0.21 -6.09 -1.44
C THR A 42 -1.51 -5.99 -0.64
N THR A 43 -1.56 -6.72 0.46
CA THR A 43 -2.74 -6.73 1.34
C THR A 43 -2.55 -5.77 2.49
N LEU A 44 -3.23 -4.63 2.44
CA LEU A 44 -3.26 -3.65 3.51
C LEU A 44 -4.27 -4.08 4.58
N LYS A 45 -3.81 -4.19 5.83
CA LYS A 45 -4.69 -4.29 7.00
C LYS A 45 -5.40 -2.95 7.23
N ASP A 46 -6.18 -2.90 8.30
CA ASP A 46 -6.97 -1.73 8.70
C ASP A 46 -6.25 -0.38 8.51
N ARG A 47 -6.81 0.49 7.66
CA ARG A 47 -6.27 1.84 7.35
C ARG A 47 -5.99 2.68 8.60
N LYS A 48 -6.74 2.48 9.69
CA LYS A 48 -6.59 3.20 10.96
C LYS A 48 -5.45 2.67 11.82
N LYS A 49 -5.01 1.43 11.60
CA LYS A 49 -3.90 0.85 12.35
C LYS A 49 -2.55 1.27 11.78
N GLU A 50 -1.57 1.31 12.67
CA GLU A 50 -0.19 1.48 12.28
C GLU A 50 0.33 0.21 11.62
N ILE A 51 1.03 0.41 10.50
CA ILE A 51 1.80 -0.63 9.84
C ILE A 51 3.15 -0.67 10.56
N GLY A 52 3.45 -1.82 11.15
CA GLY A 52 4.76 -2.09 11.74
C GLY A 52 5.85 -2.01 10.68
N ARG A 53 7.06 -1.59 11.08
CA ARG A 53 8.19 -1.37 10.15
C ARG A 53 8.52 -2.62 9.31
N ASP A 54 8.39 -3.80 9.91
CA ASP A 54 8.60 -5.09 9.27
C ASP A 54 7.54 -5.39 8.20
N LEU A 55 6.26 -5.18 8.53
CA LEU A 55 5.15 -5.32 7.59
C LEU A 55 5.25 -4.32 6.44
N LEU A 56 5.68 -3.09 6.72
CA LEU A 56 5.91 -2.07 5.71
C LEU A 56 7.02 -2.47 4.76
N ALA A 57 8.16 -2.96 5.27
CA ALA A 57 9.26 -3.46 4.44
C ALA A 57 8.81 -4.62 3.55
N LYS A 58 7.99 -5.53 4.08
CA LYS A 58 7.41 -6.64 3.32
C LYS A 58 6.44 -6.16 2.23
N MET A 59 5.55 -5.21 2.55
CA MET A 59 4.64 -4.60 1.56
C MET A 59 5.39 -3.83 0.47
N CYS A 60 6.45 -3.11 0.85
CA CYS A 60 7.33 -2.46 -0.11
C CYS A 60 8.00 -3.46 -1.06
N ALA A 61 8.54 -4.56 -0.51
CA ALA A 61 9.16 -5.61 -1.31
C ALA A 61 8.15 -6.31 -2.25
N ASP A 62 6.94 -6.54 -1.77
CA ASP A 62 5.83 -7.18 -2.49
C ASP A 62 5.28 -6.30 -3.64
N LEU A 63 5.38 -4.98 -3.52
CA LEU A 63 5.03 -4.02 -4.57
C LEU A 63 6.26 -3.58 -5.41
N LYS A 64 7.44 -4.15 -5.16
CA LYS A 64 8.75 -3.72 -5.68
C LYS A 64 8.96 -2.20 -5.63
N ILE A 65 8.56 -1.60 -4.53
CA ILE A 65 8.79 -0.19 -4.24
C ILE A 65 9.86 -0.05 -3.17
N ASP A 66 10.80 0.86 -3.41
CA ASP A 66 11.80 1.19 -2.42
C ASP A 66 11.15 1.94 -1.25
N PRO A 67 11.37 1.50 0.00
CA PRO A 67 10.88 2.23 1.17
C PRO A 67 11.52 3.62 1.32
N ARG A 68 12.55 3.93 0.52
CA ARG A 68 13.15 5.26 0.40
C ARG A 68 12.35 6.20 -0.51
N ASP A 69 11.51 5.65 -1.38
CA ASP A 69 10.65 6.38 -2.33
C ASP A 69 9.24 6.65 -1.73
N LEU A 70 8.93 6.00 -0.60
CA LEU A 70 7.79 6.31 0.26
C LEU A 70 8.15 7.41 1.26
#